data_AF-A0A8B9SJ88-F1
#
_entry.id   AF-A0A8B9SJ88-F1
#
_cell.length_a   1.000
_cell.length_b   1.000
_cell.length_c   1.000
_cell.angle_alpha   90.00
_cell.angle_beta   90.00
_cell.angle_gamma   90.00
#
_symmetry.space_group_name_H-M   'P 1'
#
loop_
_entity.id
_entity.type
_entity.pdbx_description
1 polymer ?
#
loop_
_entity_poly.entity_id
_entity_poly.type
_entity_poly.pdbx_seq_one_letter_code
_entity_poly.pdbx_strand_id
1 'polypeptide(L)'
;MEAAALLERFRSPGKGSGLRARRRLRPGELLYRAEPFAYVVSKELLGGVCERCLQRNEHLHRCSQCKVAKYCGKSCQKEAWLDHKQECKCLKSIKPNFPPDSVRLAGRIVFKLLRQSVCISERLYSFSDLQSNTEQLSEEMKDGLRHLAHTLQLYLKAEIQDASHLPAAIDFFQIFTKCRKVSGRSTERKKNK
;
A
#
# COMPACT_ATOMS: atom_id res chain seq x y z
N MET A 1 16.77 -17.40 -3.72
CA MET A 1 16.10 -18.70 -3.47
C MET A 1 14.62 -18.55 -3.77
N GLU A 2 14.14 -19.33 -4.73
CA GLU A 2 12.87 -19.13 -5.44
C GLU A 2 11.65 -19.59 -4.65
N ALA A 3 10.94 -18.66 -4.02
CA ALA A 3 9.67 -18.97 -3.38
C ALA A 3 8.60 -19.49 -4.37
N ALA A 4 8.67 -19.15 -5.67
CA ALA A 4 7.76 -19.74 -6.67
C ALA A 4 8.15 -21.16 -7.13
N ALA A 5 9.27 -21.72 -6.67
CA ALA A 5 9.53 -23.15 -6.86
C ALA A 5 8.72 -24.01 -5.85
N LEU A 6 8.37 -23.46 -4.69
CA LEU A 6 7.70 -24.20 -3.61
C LEU A 6 6.18 -24.06 -3.61
N LEU A 7 5.69 -22.90 -3.99
CA LEU A 7 4.27 -22.56 -4.01
C LEU A 7 3.79 -22.35 -5.43
N GLU A 8 2.57 -22.78 -5.71
CA GLU A 8 1.88 -22.46 -6.95
C GLU A 8 0.48 -21.91 -6.73
N ARG A 9 0.04 -21.08 -7.69
CA ARG A 9 -1.33 -20.59 -7.75
C ARG A 9 -2.26 -21.75 -8.10
N PHE A 10 -3.43 -21.78 -7.48
CA PHE A 10 -4.50 -22.69 -7.88
C PHE A 10 -5.87 -22.03 -7.66
N ARG A 11 -6.91 -22.55 -8.32
CA ARG A 11 -8.30 -22.16 -8.03
C ARG A 11 -8.84 -23.07 -6.93
N SER A 12 -9.26 -22.49 -5.82
CA SER A 12 -9.94 -23.17 -4.73
C SER A 12 -11.45 -23.13 -4.97
N PRO A 13 -12.13 -24.29 -5.05
CA PRO A 13 -13.58 -24.36 -5.18
C PRO A 13 -14.28 -23.52 -4.09
N GLY A 14 -15.21 -22.65 -4.51
CA GLY A 14 -15.98 -21.78 -3.61
C GLY A 14 -15.20 -20.65 -2.91
N LYS A 15 -13.88 -20.52 -3.11
CA LYS A 15 -13.03 -19.55 -2.39
C LYS A 15 -12.15 -18.68 -3.29
N GLY A 16 -12.28 -18.81 -4.61
CA GLY A 16 -11.49 -18.05 -5.57
C GLY A 16 -10.06 -18.57 -5.71
N SER A 17 -9.09 -17.67 -5.83
CA SER A 17 -7.70 -18.03 -6.07
C SER A 17 -6.94 -18.26 -4.76
N GLY A 18 -6.02 -19.24 -4.75
CA GLY A 18 -5.22 -19.60 -3.57
C GLY A 18 -3.78 -19.94 -3.93
N LEU A 19 -3.02 -20.33 -2.90
CA LEU A 19 -1.68 -20.89 -3.01
C LEU A 19 -1.65 -22.30 -2.42
N ARG A 20 -1.01 -23.24 -3.12
CA ARG A 20 -0.76 -24.60 -2.63
C ARG A 20 0.72 -24.95 -2.74
N ALA A 21 1.18 -25.84 -1.88
CA ALA A 21 2.54 -26.34 -1.93
C ALA A 21 2.71 -27.35 -3.07
N ARG A 22 3.84 -27.29 -3.77
CA ARG A 22 4.24 -28.27 -4.80
C ARG A 22 4.86 -29.55 -4.23
N ARG A 23 5.18 -29.54 -2.94
CA ARG A 23 5.77 -30.67 -2.22
C ARG A 23 5.38 -30.65 -0.75
N ARG A 24 5.73 -31.72 -0.03
CA ARG A 24 5.65 -31.76 1.44
C ARG A 24 6.53 -30.65 2.05
N LEU A 25 5.98 -29.98 3.06
CA LEU A 25 6.62 -28.92 3.82
C LEU A 25 6.96 -29.43 5.23
N ARG A 26 7.99 -28.85 5.86
CA ARG A 26 8.33 -29.12 7.26
C ARG A 26 7.89 -27.96 8.16
N PRO A 27 7.52 -28.22 9.44
CA PRO A 27 7.30 -27.16 10.41
C PRO A 27 8.51 -26.22 10.51
N GLY A 28 8.27 -24.91 10.54
CA GLY A 28 9.32 -23.88 10.58
C GLY A 28 9.95 -23.51 9.23
N GLU A 29 9.56 -24.17 8.14
CA GLU A 29 10.13 -23.90 6.83
C GLU A 29 9.66 -22.56 6.24
N LEU A 30 10.60 -21.71 5.82
CA LEU A 30 10.29 -20.42 5.20
C LEU A 30 9.73 -20.62 3.78
N LEU A 31 8.44 -20.34 3.59
CA LEU A 31 7.76 -20.53 2.30
C LEU A 31 7.92 -19.33 1.36
N TYR A 32 7.81 -18.11 1.90
CA TYR A 32 7.82 -16.88 1.11
C TYR A 32 8.25 -15.69 1.98
N ARG A 33 9.04 -14.78 1.42
CA ARG A 33 9.35 -13.48 2.00
C ARG A 33 9.35 -12.45 0.87
N ALA A 34 8.71 -11.32 1.11
CA ALA A 34 8.79 -10.17 0.22
C ALA A 34 8.68 -8.87 1.02
N GLU A 35 9.34 -7.83 0.51
CA GLU A 35 9.05 -6.45 0.91
C GLU A 35 7.62 -6.08 0.49
N PRO A 36 6.93 -5.18 1.21
CA PRO A 36 5.60 -4.73 0.82
C PRO A 36 5.61 -4.07 -0.56
N PHE A 37 4.53 -4.27 -1.33
CA PHE A 37 4.33 -3.54 -2.59
C PHE A 37 4.32 -2.03 -2.32
N ALA A 38 3.51 -1.58 -1.37
CA ALA A 38 3.53 -0.22 -0.85
C ALA A 38 3.16 -0.25 0.64
N TYR A 39 3.65 0.72 1.40
CA TYR A 39 3.29 0.92 2.80
C TYR A 39 3.43 2.40 3.15
N VAL A 40 2.78 2.80 4.25
CA VAL A 40 2.88 4.14 4.85
C VAL A 40 2.94 4.00 6.36
N VAL A 41 3.58 4.96 7.04
CA VAL A 41 3.43 5.12 8.49
C VAL A 41 2.05 5.70 8.78
N SER A 42 1.33 5.10 9.74
CA SER A 42 0.01 5.59 10.13
C SER A 42 0.09 6.97 10.79
N LYS A 43 -0.98 7.75 10.70
CA LYS A 43 -1.03 9.11 11.26
C LYS A 43 -0.62 9.16 12.73
N GLU A 44 -1.02 8.16 13.52
CA GLU A 44 -0.76 8.07 14.96
C GLU A 44 0.72 7.85 15.30
N LEU A 45 1.49 7.28 14.37
CA LEU A 45 2.91 6.99 14.55
C LEU A 45 3.82 8.01 13.87
N LEU A 46 3.25 9.01 13.19
CA LEU A 46 4.02 10.03 12.49
C LEU A 46 4.98 10.74 13.43
N GLY A 47 6.24 10.75 13.03
CA GLY A 47 7.29 11.42 13.76
C GLY A 47 7.80 10.72 15.01
N GLY A 48 7.26 9.54 15.35
CA GLY A 48 7.79 8.62 16.36
C GLY A 48 8.51 7.39 15.77
N VAL A 49 8.32 7.12 14.46
CA VAL A 49 9.03 6.06 13.73
C VAL A 49 9.65 6.57 12.43
N CYS A 50 10.66 5.86 11.94
CA CYS A 50 11.25 6.13 10.63
C CYS A 50 10.31 5.67 9.49
N GLU A 51 10.10 6.55 8.50
CA GLU A 51 9.28 6.27 7.31
C GLU A 51 9.85 5.18 6.38
N ARG A 52 11.12 4.81 6.53
CA ARG A 52 11.73 3.68 5.81
C ARG A 52 11.72 2.39 6.63
N CYS A 53 12.50 2.32 7.72
CA CYS A 53 12.68 1.06 8.43
C CYS A 53 11.59 0.74 9.46
N LEU A 54 10.63 1.66 9.68
CA LEU A 54 9.53 1.54 10.64
C LEU A 54 9.95 1.41 12.11
N GLN A 55 11.24 1.54 12.40
CA GLN A 55 11.76 1.50 13.77
C GLN A 55 11.49 2.82 14.50
N ARG A 56 11.19 2.71 15.80
CA ARG A 56 11.13 3.86 16.71
C ARG A 56 12.52 4.45 16.85
N ASN A 57 12.59 5.77 16.95
CA ASN A 57 13.83 6.49 17.17
C ASN A 57 13.52 7.86 17.78
N GLU A 58 14.28 8.27 18.80
CA GLU A 58 14.11 9.55 19.50
C GLU A 58 14.61 10.75 18.67
N HIS A 59 15.53 10.50 17.74
CA HIS A 59 16.21 11.50 16.92
C HIS A 59 15.90 11.30 15.42
N LEU A 60 14.66 11.59 15.05
CA LEU A 60 14.23 11.51 13.66
C LEU A 60 14.44 12.84 12.91
N HIS A 61 15.08 12.75 11.74
CA HIS A 61 15.28 13.88 10.83
C HIS A 61 14.09 14.04 9.88
N ARG A 62 13.46 15.22 9.90
CA ARG A 62 12.34 15.54 9.00
C ARG A 62 12.82 15.78 7.57
N CYS A 63 12.04 15.33 6.59
CA CYS A 63 12.19 15.72 5.20
C CYS A 63 12.10 17.24 5.08
N SER A 64 13.10 17.88 4.45
CA SER A 64 13.17 19.34 4.35
C SER A 64 12.10 19.94 3.44
N GLN A 65 11.54 19.16 2.51
CA GLN A 65 10.55 19.65 1.54
C GLN A 65 9.12 19.56 2.08
N CYS A 66 8.62 18.34 2.34
CA CYS A 66 7.24 18.16 2.82
C CYS A 66 7.08 18.46 4.31
N LYS A 67 8.15 18.36 5.13
CA LYS A 67 8.12 18.47 6.60
C LYS A 67 7.26 17.41 7.32
N VAL A 68 6.75 16.40 6.60
CA VAL A 68 5.91 15.32 7.14
C VAL A 68 6.76 14.09 7.44
N ALA A 69 7.36 13.49 6.41
CA ALA A 69 8.14 12.26 6.57
C ALA A 69 9.37 12.49 7.44
N LYS A 70 9.68 11.55 8.34
CA LYS A 70 10.91 11.58 9.13
C LYS A 70 11.71 10.28 9.03
N TYR A 71 13.03 10.37 9.18
CA TYR A 71 13.96 9.26 8.99
C TYR A 71 14.99 9.20 10.11
N CYS A 72 15.43 7.99 10.48
CA CYS A 72 16.48 7.81 11.51
C CYS A 72 17.88 8.22 11.02
N GLY A 73 18.05 8.50 9.72
CA GLY A 73 19.31 8.94 9.16
C GLY A 73 19.27 9.11 7.64
N LYS A 74 20.39 9.60 7.09
CA LYS A 74 20.55 9.86 5.64
C LYS A 74 20.36 8.61 4.78
N SER A 75 20.76 7.42 5.25
CA SER A 75 20.58 6.16 4.50
C SER A 75 19.11 5.86 4.26
N CYS A 76 18.31 5.79 5.34
CA CYS A 76 16.87 5.56 5.26
C CYS A 76 16.15 6.62 4.42
N GLN A 77 16.57 7.88 4.50
CA GLN A 77 16.01 8.94 3.66
C GLN A 77 16.31 8.71 2.17
N LYS A 78 17.56 8.33 1.83
CA LYS A 78 17.98 8.06 0.45
C LYS A 78 17.26 6.85 -0.13
N GLU A 79 17.17 5.76 0.63
CA GLU A 79 16.47 4.53 0.23
C GLU A 79 14.97 4.76 0.02
N ALA A 80 14.32 5.53 0.89
CA ALA A 80 12.90 5.85 0.74
C ALA A 80 12.62 6.85 -0.38
N TRP A 81 13.63 7.58 -0.89
CA TRP A 81 13.41 8.68 -1.83
C TRP A 81 12.69 8.25 -3.10
N LEU A 82 12.99 7.05 -3.60
CA LEU A 82 12.35 6.52 -4.80
C LEU A 82 10.82 6.40 -4.66
N ASP A 83 10.32 6.01 -3.49
CA ASP A 83 8.88 5.89 -3.22
C ASP A 83 8.28 7.18 -2.61
N HIS A 84 9.11 8.01 -1.96
CA HIS A 84 8.68 9.25 -1.33
C HIS A 84 8.65 10.45 -2.27
N LYS A 85 9.48 10.52 -3.33
CA LYS A 85 9.70 11.73 -4.13
C LYS A 85 8.40 12.36 -4.65
N GLN A 86 7.51 11.55 -5.22
CA GLN A 86 6.23 12.01 -5.76
C GLN A 86 5.25 12.36 -4.63
N GLU A 87 5.13 11.48 -3.62
CA GLU A 87 4.34 11.73 -2.41
C GLU A 87 4.76 13.03 -1.69
N CYS A 88 6.05 13.35 -1.68
CA CYS A 88 6.62 14.53 -1.03
C CYS A 88 6.05 15.82 -1.59
N LYS A 89 5.85 15.89 -2.91
CA LYS A 89 5.26 17.06 -3.57
C LYS A 89 3.76 17.17 -3.26
N CYS A 90 3.03 16.05 -3.30
CA CYS A 90 1.62 15.98 -2.90
C CYS A 90 1.42 16.44 -1.44
N LEU A 91 2.22 15.92 -0.50
CA LEU A 91 2.16 16.33 0.91
C LEU A 91 2.52 17.81 1.10
N LYS A 92 3.41 18.36 0.28
CA LYS A 92 3.76 19.78 0.31
C LYS A 92 2.61 20.66 -0.18
N SER A 93 1.89 20.24 -1.23
CA SER A 93 0.85 21.06 -1.88
C SER A 93 -0.45 21.17 -1.10
N ILE A 94 -0.75 20.20 -0.22
CA ILE A 94 -2.02 20.17 0.53
C ILE A 94 -1.95 20.80 1.92
N LYS A 95 -0.79 21.37 2.31
CA LYS A 95 -0.66 22.02 3.62
C LYS A 95 -1.71 23.14 3.80
N PRO A 96 -2.27 23.30 5.01
CA PRO A 96 -1.96 22.59 6.26
C PRO A 96 -2.68 21.24 6.44
N ASN A 97 -3.45 20.80 5.44
CA ASN A 97 -4.22 19.55 5.52
C ASN A 97 -3.31 18.32 5.45
N PHE A 98 -3.85 17.19 5.93
CA PHE A 98 -3.19 15.88 5.90
C PHE A 98 -4.16 14.80 5.42
N PRO A 99 -3.79 13.96 4.45
CA PRO A 99 -4.70 13.00 3.86
C PRO A 99 -4.86 11.76 4.75
N PRO A 100 -5.98 11.01 4.65
CA PRO A 100 -6.11 9.73 5.32
C PRO A 100 -5.01 8.74 4.94
N ASP A 101 -4.64 7.82 5.84
CA ASP A 101 -3.59 6.83 5.57
C ASP A 101 -3.91 5.94 4.37
N SER A 102 -5.18 5.60 4.17
CA SER A 102 -5.65 4.86 3.00
C SER A 102 -5.38 5.61 1.69
N VAL A 103 -5.54 6.94 1.69
CA VAL A 103 -5.26 7.80 0.54
C VAL A 103 -3.76 7.89 0.28
N ARG A 104 -2.93 8.00 1.32
CA ARG A 104 -1.47 7.96 1.17
C ARG A 104 -0.99 6.63 0.58
N LEU A 105 -1.52 5.52 1.11
CA LEU A 105 -1.19 4.19 0.63
C LEU A 105 -1.61 4.01 -0.83
N ALA A 106 -2.83 4.40 -1.18
CA ALA A 106 -3.33 4.36 -2.55
C ALA A 106 -2.47 5.22 -3.49
N GLY A 107 -2.02 6.40 -3.05
CA GLY A 107 -1.09 7.23 -3.83
C GLY A 107 0.23 6.54 -4.10
N ARG A 108 0.84 5.89 -3.10
CA ARG A 108 2.07 5.09 -3.30
C ARG A 108 1.85 3.90 -4.25
N ILE A 109 0.68 3.27 -4.20
CA ILE A 109 0.30 2.20 -5.15
C ILE A 109 0.24 2.76 -6.58
N VAL A 110 -0.45 3.89 -6.79
CA VAL A 110 -0.54 4.54 -8.12
C VAL A 110 0.85 4.86 -8.66
N PHE A 111 1.69 5.52 -7.88
CA PHE A 111 3.05 5.87 -8.32
C PHE A 111 3.90 4.63 -8.64
N LYS A 112 3.75 3.56 -7.88
CA LYS A 112 4.47 2.30 -8.13
C LYS A 112 3.98 1.58 -9.39
N LEU A 113 2.67 1.56 -9.62
CA LEU A 113 2.07 1.00 -10.84
C LEU A 113 2.52 1.79 -12.08
N LEU A 114 2.53 3.12 -12.02
CA LEU A 114 3.03 3.98 -13.11
C LEU A 114 4.51 3.74 -13.42
N ARG A 115 5.33 3.47 -12.40
CA ARG A 115 6.75 3.17 -12.58
C ARG A 115 7.01 1.79 -13.20
N GLN A 116 6.03 0.88 -13.16
CA GLN A 116 6.16 -0.52 -13.64
C GLN A 116 7.40 -1.25 -13.08
N SER A 117 7.82 -0.92 -11.86
CA SER A 117 9.01 -1.53 -11.26
C SER A 117 8.74 -2.99 -10.87
N VAL A 118 9.60 -3.90 -11.30
CA VAL A 118 9.58 -5.31 -10.87
C VAL A 118 9.55 -5.38 -9.35
N CYS A 119 8.54 -6.04 -8.79
CA CYS A 119 8.40 -6.18 -7.36
C CYS A 119 8.28 -7.66 -6.98
N ILE A 120 9.19 -8.13 -6.12
CA ILE A 120 9.16 -9.52 -5.66
C ILE A 120 7.83 -9.83 -4.99
N SER A 121 7.19 -8.88 -4.31
CA SER A 121 5.86 -9.06 -3.70
C SER A 121 4.79 -9.53 -4.69
N GLU A 122 4.98 -9.23 -5.97
CA GLU A 122 4.02 -9.57 -7.02
C GLU A 122 4.33 -10.88 -7.75
N ARG A 123 5.38 -11.61 -7.34
CA ARG A 123 5.82 -12.86 -8.00
C ARG A 123 4.72 -13.94 -8.04
N LEU A 124 3.87 -14.01 -7.02
CA LEU A 124 2.77 -14.98 -6.94
C LEU A 124 1.43 -14.38 -7.36
N TYR A 125 1.15 -13.13 -7.01
CA TYR A 125 -0.05 -12.39 -7.37
C TYR A 125 0.32 -10.92 -7.55
N SER A 126 -0.02 -10.34 -8.70
CA SER A 126 0.11 -8.90 -8.91
C SER A 126 -0.98 -8.12 -8.19
N PHE A 127 -0.81 -6.81 -8.06
CA PHE A 127 -1.88 -5.92 -7.58
C PHE A 127 -3.15 -6.04 -8.43
N SER A 128 -3.00 -6.27 -9.74
CA SER A 128 -4.11 -6.47 -10.67
C SER A 128 -4.91 -7.74 -10.35
N ASP A 129 -4.26 -8.80 -9.87
CA ASP A 129 -4.90 -10.06 -9.49
C ASP A 129 -5.66 -10.01 -8.14
N LEU A 130 -5.49 -8.94 -7.35
CA LEU A 130 -6.15 -8.83 -6.04
C LEU A 130 -7.66 -8.74 -6.17
N GLN A 131 -8.37 -9.45 -5.30
CA GLN A 131 -9.82 -9.51 -5.30
C GLN A 131 -10.44 -8.20 -4.77
N SER A 132 -11.34 -7.59 -5.55
CA SER A 132 -12.03 -6.35 -5.15
C SER A 132 -13.29 -6.61 -4.32
N ASN A 133 -13.94 -7.78 -4.48
CA ASN A 133 -15.25 -8.12 -3.88
C ASN A 133 -16.27 -6.98 -4.00
N THR A 134 -16.27 -6.27 -5.14
CA THR A 134 -17.10 -5.08 -5.33
C THR A 134 -18.60 -5.40 -5.25
N GLU A 135 -18.96 -6.62 -5.65
CA GLU A 135 -20.31 -7.18 -5.61
C GLU A 135 -20.85 -7.40 -4.19
N GLN A 136 -19.97 -7.51 -3.18
CA GLN A 136 -20.37 -7.68 -1.77
C GLN A 136 -20.54 -6.34 -1.03
N LEU A 137 -20.36 -5.21 -1.73
CA LEU A 137 -20.42 -3.89 -1.11
C LEU A 137 -21.84 -3.32 -1.15
N SER A 138 -22.31 -2.81 -0.02
CA SER A 138 -23.50 -1.95 0.02
C SER A 138 -23.23 -0.64 -0.73
N GLU A 139 -24.29 0.03 -1.20
CA GLU A 139 -24.15 1.31 -1.89
C GLU A 139 -23.51 2.39 -1.01
N GLU A 140 -23.86 2.44 0.27
CA GLU A 140 -23.21 3.35 1.23
C GLU A 140 -21.69 3.12 1.32
N MET A 141 -21.26 1.84 1.34
CA MET A 141 -19.83 1.53 1.32
C MET A 141 -19.17 1.95 0.00
N LYS A 142 -19.86 1.76 -1.12
CA LYS A 142 -19.36 2.21 -2.42
C LYS A 142 -19.24 3.73 -2.46
N ASP A 143 -20.20 4.47 -1.91
CA ASP A 143 -20.14 5.92 -1.79
C ASP A 143 -18.93 6.36 -0.97
N GLY A 144 -18.70 5.75 0.19
CA GLY A 144 -17.50 6.03 0.99
C GLY A 144 -16.19 5.82 0.21
N LEU A 145 -16.13 4.77 -0.63
CA LEU A 145 -14.97 4.51 -1.48
C LEU A 145 -14.85 5.48 -2.65
N ARG A 146 -15.96 5.92 -3.24
CA ARG A 146 -15.99 6.98 -4.27
C ARG A 146 -15.45 8.30 -3.69
N HIS A 147 -15.81 8.65 -2.46
CA HIS A 147 -15.27 9.81 -1.78
C HIS A 147 -13.76 9.70 -1.54
N LEU A 148 -13.27 8.53 -1.15
CA LEU A 148 -11.83 8.28 -1.02
C LEU A 148 -11.10 8.36 -2.37
N ALA A 149 -11.69 7.85 -3.45
CA ALA A 149 -11.16 7.96 -4.81
C ALA A 149 -11.05 9.42 -5.27
N HIS A 150 -12.07 10.23 -5.01
CA HIS A 150 -12.04 11.66 -5.29
C HIS A 150 -10.98 12.39 -4.44
N THR A 151 -10.88 12.04 -3.15
CA THR A 151 -9.83 12.58 -2.26
C THR A 151 -8.44 12.22 -2.76
N LEU A 152 -8.25 11.01 -3.27
CA LEU A 152 -7.00 10.57 -3.89
C LEU A 152 -6.67 11.40 -5.13
N GLN A 153 -7.64 11.64 -6.01
CA GLN A 153 -7.43 12.48 -7.19
C GLN A 153 -6.97 13.89 -6.81
N LEU A 154 -7.62 14.52 -5.83
CA LEU A 154 -7.22 15.83 -5.31
C LEU A 154 -5.81 15.79 -4.69
N TYR A 155 -5.49 14.75 -3.93
CA TYR A 155 -4.17 14.57 -3.32
C TYR A 155 -3.05 14.41 -4.37
N LEU A 156 -3.31 13.66 -5.45
CA LEU A 156 -2.34 13.38 -6.50
C LEU A 156 -2.20 14.51 -7.52
N LYS A 157 -3.08 15.52 -7.51
CA LYS A 157 -3.12 16.62 -8.50
C LYS A 157 -1.79 17.35 -8.71
N ALA A 158 -0.93 17.40 -7.68
CA ALA A 158 0.40 18.00 -7.79
C ALA A 158 1.37 17.22 -8.70
N GLU A 159 1.14 15.93 -8.90
CA GLU A 159 1.97 15.05 -9.75
C GLU A 159 1.20 14.48 -10.95
N ILE A 160 -0.14 14.40 -10.86
CA ILE A 160 -1.02 13.84 -11.89
C ILE A 160 -2.15 14.84 -12.12
N GLN A 161 -1.97 15.75 -13.08
CA GLN A 161 -2.93 16.81 -13.37
C GLN A 161 -4.17 16.28 -14.08
N ASP A 162 -3.98 15.33 -14.99
CA ASP A 162 -5.06 14.69 -15.74
C ASP A 162 -5.05 13.18 -15.48
N ALA A 163 -6.03 12.72 -14.72
CA ALA A 163 -6.22 11.32 -14.41
C ALA A 163 -6.83 10.52 -15.57
N SER A 164 -7.39 11.18 -16.59
CA SER A 164 -7.99 10.51 -17.76
C SER A 164 -6.94 9.82 -18.64
N HIS A 165 -5.69 10.27 -18.58
CA HIS A 165 -4.55 9.67 -19.28
C HIS A 165 -3.89 8.52 -18.50
N LEU A 166 -4.40 8.17 -17.32
CA LEU A 166 -3.86 7.03 -16.58
C LEU A 166 -4.18 5.72 -17.33
N PRO A 167 -3.24 4.75 -17.32
CA PRO A 167 -3.54 3.42 -17.86
C PRO A 167 -4.80 2.84 -17.24
N ALA A 168 -5.62 2.12 -18.02
CA ALA A 168 -6.85 1.49 -17.54
C ALA A 168 -6.65 0.55 -16.32
N ALA A 169 -5.43 0.04 -16.14
CA ALA A 169 -5.05 -0.74 -14.96
C ALA A 169 -5.07 0.07 -13.64
N ILE A 170 -5.12 1.40 -13.71
CA ILE A 170 -5.12 2.32 -12.57
C ILE A 170 -6.52 2.94 -12.43
N ASP A 171 -7.39 2.22 -11.73
CA ASP A 171 -8.70 2.71 -11.31
C ASP A 171 -8.66 3.00 -9.80
N PHE A 172 -8.89 4.26 -9.42
CA PHE A 172 -8.80 4.70 -8.03
C PHE A 172 -9.82 4.01 -7.14
N PHE A 173 -11.05 3.81 -7.62
CA PHE A 173 -12.08 3.11 -6.87
C PHE A 173 -11.67 1.65 -6.64
N GLN A 174 -11.19 0.96 -7.68
CA GLN A 174 -10.70 -0.41 -7.60
C GLN A 174 -9.47 -0.56 -6.70
N ILE A 175 -8.59 0.43 -6.64
CA ILE A 175 -7.47 0.42 -5.69
C ILE A 175 -8.02 0.37 -4.25
N PHE A 176 -9.02 1.18 -3.93
CA PHE A 176 -9.62 1.19 -2.59
C PHE A 176 -10.39 -0.09 -2.27
N THR A 177 -11.16 -0.65 -3.22
CA THR A 177 -11.85 -1.94 -3.01
C THR A 177 -10.85 -3.06 -2.71
N LYS A 178 -9.75 -3.14 -3.46
CA LYS A 178 -8.67 -4.13 -3.25
C LYS A 178 -7.94 -3.95 -1.93
N CYS A 179 -7.69 -2.72 -1.49
CA CYS A 179 -6.94 -2.46 -0.25
C CYS A 179 -7.72 -2.78 1.04
N ARG A 180 -9.06 -2.80 1.00
CA ARG A 180 -9.91 -2.96 2.20
C ARG A 180 -9.71 -4.29 2.94
N LYS A 181 -9.52 -5.39 2.22
CA LYS A 181 -9.36 -6.73 2.84
C LYS A 181 -7.90 -7.19 2.92
N VAL A 182 -6.99 -6.54 2.20
CA VAL A 182 -5.58 -6.92 2.12
C VAL A 182 -4.72 -6.17 3.14
N SER A 183 -5.13 -4.98 3.56
CA SER A 183 -4.44 -4.25 4.63
C SER A 183 -4.73 -4.90 5.98
N GLY A 184 -3.69 -5.41 6.63
CA GLY A 184 -3.76 -6.05 7.94
C GLY A 184 -4.19 -5.06 9.03
N ARG A 185 -5.50 -4.84 9.17
CA ARG A 185 -6.05 -4.35 10.43
C ARG A 185 -6.22 -5.56 11.34
N SER A 186 -5.37 -5.67 12.35
CA SER A 186 -5.63 -6.49 13.53
C SER A 186 -6.83 -5.91 14.28
N THR A 187 -8.05 -6.17 13.82
CA THR A 187 -9.26 -5.91 14.62
C THR A 187 -9.49 -7.08 15.56
N GLU A 188 -8.64 -7.22 16.59
CA GLU A 188 -9.08 -7.83 17.84
C GLU A 188 -9.68 -6.71 18.70
N ARG A 189 -10.94 -6.39 18.47
CA ARG A 189 -11.76 -5.85 19.56
C ARG A 189 -12.27 -7.05 20.35
N LYS A 190 -11.57 -7.39 21.43
CA LYS A 190 -12.13 -8.21 22.51
C LYS A 190 -13.48 -7.60 22.90
N LYS A 191 -14.57 -8.32 22.65
CA LYS A 191 -15.83 -8.07 23.36
C LYS A 191 -15.59 -8.50 24.81
N ASN A 192 -15.34 -7.53 25.68
CA ASN A 192 -15.38 -7.71 27.13
C ASN A 192 -16.38 -6.70 27.70
N LYS A 193 -17.65 -7.09 27.75
CA LYS A 193 -18.55 -7.09 28.91
C LYS A 193 -19.95 -7.44 28.43
#